data_AF-D7N743-F1
#
_entry.id   AF-D7N743-F1
#
_cell.length_a   1.000
_cell.length_b   1.000
_cell.length_c   1.000
_cell.angle_alpha   90.00
_cell.angle_beta   90.00
_cell.angle_gamma   90.00
#
_symmetry.space_group_name_H-M   'P 1'
#
loop_
_entity.id
_entity.type
_entity.pdbx_description
1 polymer ?
#
loop_
_entity_poly.entity_id
_entity_poly.type
_entity_poly.pdbx_seq_one_letter_code
_entity_poly.pdbx_strand_id
1 'polypeptide(L)'
;MKEYVYGRNPVIEILKNKKADKLYVQMGNFEGSMKKIYAMAKEQNILITELNKKKLDELSEGANHQGVVALVSGYEYSTLEDLILNGINQILILDK
;
A
#
# COMPACT_ATOMS: atom_id res chain seq x y z
N MET A 1 9.42 -0.88 11.12
CA MET A 1 9.89 -1.60 9.91
C MET A 1 9.24 -0.93 8.70
N LYS A 2 9.95 -0.78 7.59
CA LYS A 2 9.36 -0.27 6.34
C LYS A 2 8.74 -1.44 5.60
N GLU A 3 7.48 -1.34 5.21
CA GLU A 3 6.76 -2.41 4.53
C GLU A 3 6.38 -1.96 3.12
N TYR A 4 6.40 -2.90 2.18
CA TYR A 4 6.04 -2.66 0.79
C TYR A 4 4.70 -3.30 0.49
N VAL A 5 3.73 -2.49 0.06
CA VAL A 5 2.42 -2.95 -0.40
C VAL A 5 2.37 -2.84 -1.91
N TYR A 6 2.09 -3.93 -2.62
CA TYR A 6 2.17 -3.98 -4.07
C TYR A 6 0.86 -4.44 -4.72
N GLY A 7 0.68 -4.09 -5.99
CA GLY A 7 -0.56 -4.34 -6.74
C GLY A 7 -1.56 -3.18 -6.66
N ARG A 8 -2.41 -3.06 -7.68
CA ARG A 8 -3.25 -1.88 -7.88
C ARG A 8 -4.29 -1.70 -6.77
N ASN A 9 -5.03 -2.75 -6.42
CA ASN A 9 -6.09 -2.66 -5.41
C ASN A 9 -5.54 -2.45 -3.99
N PRO A 10 -4.52 -3.21 -3.52
CA PRO A 10 -3.90 -2.95 -2.23
C PRO A 10 -3.36 -1.52 -2.11
N VAL A 11 -2.67 -1.02 -3.15
CA VAL A 11 -2.16 0.36 -3.15
C VAL A 11 -3.28 1.39 -3.11
N ILE A 12 -4.38 1.19 -3.85
CA ILE A 12 -5.56 2.07 -3.76
C ILE A 12 -6.09 2.11 -2.33
N GLU A 13 -6.14 0.98 -1.62
CA GLU A 13 -6.63 0.92 -0.25
C GLU A 13 -5.70 1.65 0.73
N ILE A 14 -4.39 1.47 0.59
CA ILE A 14 -3.40 2.25 1.36
C ILE A 14 -3.57 3.75 1.14
N LEU A 15 -3.75 4.18 -0.11
CA LEU A 15 -3.95 5.59 -0.44
C LEU A 15 -5.26 6.13 0.14
N LYS A 16 -6.35 5.37 0.14
CA LYS A 16 -7.60 5.80 0.81
C LYS A 16 -7.39 6.05 2.30
N ASN A 17 -6.60 5.20 2.95
CA ASN A 17 -6.32 5.29 4.39
C ASN A 17 -5.19 6.29 4.71
N LYS A 18 -4.62 6.99 3.71
CA LYS A 18 -3.49 7.94 3.85
C LYS A 18 -2.28 7.34 4.57
N LYS A 19 -1.98 6.06 4.30
CA LYS A 19 -0.88 5.31 4.94
C LYS A 19 0.38 5.17 4.09
N ALA A 20 0.42 5.76 2.90
CA ALA A 20 1.58 5.68 2.00
C ALA A 20 2.54 6.86 2.20
N ASP A 21 3.83 6.55 2.40
CA ASP A 21 4.90 7.54 2.46
C ASP A 21 5.44 7.89 1.07
N LYS A 22 5.48 6.89 0.18
CA LYS A 22 6.06 7.01 -1.15
C LYS A 22 5.45 5.98 -2.10
N LEU A 23 5.28 6.35 -3.37
CA LEU A 23 4.91 5.42 -4.43
C LEU A 23 6.07 5.18 -5.40
N TYR A 24 6.21 3.92 -5.79
CA TYR A 24 7.04 3.47 -6.89
C TYR A 24 6.15 2.96 -8.01
N VAL A 25 6.37 3.47 -9.22
CA VAL A 25 5.48 3.21 -10.35
C VAL A 25 6.29 2.82 -11.57
N GLN A 26 5.78 1.88 -12.36
CA GLN A 26 6.45 1.49 -13.59
C GLN A 26 6.42 2.64 -14.60
N MET A 27 7.59 2.98 -15.16
CA MET A 27 7.70 3.98 -16.24
C MET A 27 6.73 3.71 -17.39
N GLY A 28 6.04 4.76 -17.85
CA GLY A 28 5.13 4.70 -19.00
C GLY A 28 3.78 4.01 -18.74
N ASN A 29 3.48 3.58 -17.52
CA ASN A 29 2.22 2.91 -17.18
C ASN A 29 1.17 3.89 -16.64
N PHE A 30 0.38 4.49 -17.54
CA PHE A 30 -0.58 5.56 -17.19
C PHE A 30 -2.03 5.28 -17.58
N GLU A 31 -2.44 4.01 -17.59
CA GLU A 31 -3.77 3.58 -18.04
C GLU A 31 -4.64 2.95 -16.95
N GLY A 32 -5.96 3.02 -17.15
CA GLY A 32 -6.96 2.42 -16.27
C GLY A 32 -6.81 2.86 -14.81
N SER A 33 -6.72 1.88 -13.90
CA SER A 33 -6.60 2.11 -12.46
C SER A 33 -5.34 2.88 -12.06
N MET A 34 -4.30 2.92 -12.90
CA MET A 34 -3.10 3.72 -12.62
C MET A 34 -3.41 5.22 -12.60
N LYS A 35 -4.26 5.72 -13.51
CA LYS A 35 -4.66 7.14 -13.50
C LYS A 35 -5.26 7.55 -12.15
N LYS A 36 -6.08 6.66 -11.56
CA LYS A 36 -6.66 6.87 -10.23
C LYS A 36 -5.58 6.90 -9.15
N ILE A 37 -4.63 5.98 -9.18
CA ILE A 37 -3.50 5.93 -8.23
C ILE A 37 -2.68 7.23 -8.31
N TYR A 38 -2.32 7.68 -9.51
CA TYR A 38 -1.60 8.94 -9.71
C TYR A 38 -2.39 10.15 -9.18
N ALA A 39 -3.70 10.20 -9.44
CA ALA A 39 -4.55 11.29 -8.96
C ALA A 39 -4.60 11.34 -7.42
N MET A 40 -4.84 10.21 -6.77
CA MET A 40 -4.89 10.11 -5.30
C MET A 40 -3.54 10.48 -4.67
N ALA A 41 -2.44 10.00 -5.24
CA ALA A 41 -1.10 10.29 -4.73
C ALA A 41 -0.76 11.77 -4.85
N LYS A 42 -1.13 12.40 -5.97
CA LYS A 42 -0.93 13.84 -6.20
C LYS A 42 -1.77 14.69 -5.24
N GLU A 43 -3.03 14.32 -5.03
CA GLU A 43 -3.93 15.00 -4.08
C GLU A 43 -3.36 14.97 -2.64
N GLN A 44 -2.68 13.87 -2.28
CA GLN A 44 -2.07 13.66 -0.97
C GLN A 44 -0.62 14.16 -0.89
N ASN A 45 -0.07 14.76 -1.95
CA ASN A 45 1.34 15.17 -2.05
C ASN A 45 2.34 14.04 -1.76
N ILE A 46 1.99 12.80 -2.10
CA ILE A 46 2.88 11.64 -1.94
C ILE A 46 3.93 11.66 -3.06
N LEU A 47 5.19 11.45 -2.69
CA LEU A 47 6.28 11.38 -3.65
C LEU A 47 6.10 10.16 -4.57
N ILE A 48 6.07 10.40 -5.88
CA ILE A 48 6.02 9.35 -6.90
C ILE A 48 7.41 9.21 -7.53
N THR A 49 7.94 7.99 -7.58
CA THR A 49 9.19 7.67 -8.25
C THR A 49 8.96 6.62 -9.32
N GLU A 50 9.32 6.94 -10.55
CA GLU A 50 9.21 6.00 -11.65
C GLU A 50 10.41 5.05 -11.67
N LEU A 51 10.15 3.75 -11.76
CA LEU A 51 11.14 2.68 -11.79
C LEU A 51 10.93 1.76 -13.00
N ASN A 52 11.97 1.02 -13.35
CA ASN A 52 11.86 -0.08 -14.30
C ASN A 52 11.22 -1.30 -13.63
N LYS A 53 10.77 -2.27 -14.45
CA LYS A 53 10.13 -3.50 -13.96
C LYS A 53 11.01 -4.26 -12.97
N LYS A 54 12.30 -4.45 -13.29
CA LYS A 54 13.25 -5.20 -12.47
C LYS A 54 13.31 -4.68 -11.02
N LYS A 55 13.37 -3.36 -10.84
CA LYS A 55 13.37 -2.77 -9.49
C LYS A 55 12.06 -2.96 -8.76
N LEU A 56 10.92 -2.98 -9.46
CA LEU A 56 9.63 -3.26 -8.83
C LEU A 56 9.54 -4.73 -8.41
N ASP A 57 10.04 -5.65 -9.23
CA ASP A 57 10.16 -7.08 -8.89
C ASP A 57 11.04 -7.26 -7.62
N GLU A 58 12.14 -6.51 -7.49
CA GLU A 58 12.99 -6.51 -6.29
C GLU A 58 12.23 -6.00 -5.05
N LEU A 59 11.45 -4.91 -5.19
CA LEU A 59 10.66 -4.33 -4.09
C LEU A 59 9.46 -5.20 -3.69
N SER A 60 8.93 -6.02 -4.59
CA SER A 60 7.81 -6.94 -4.32
C SER A 60 8.25 -8.37 -4.05
N GLU A 61 9.56 -8.63 -3.90
CA GLU A 61 10.12 -9.97 -3.68
C GLU A 61 9.65 -10.99 -4.75
N GLY A 62 9.51 -10.54 -6.00
CA GLY A 62 9.03 -11.33 -7.13
C GLY A 62 7.51 -11.50 -7.21
N ALA A 63 6.74 -10.90 -6.30
CA ALA A 63 5.28 -10.93 -6.35
C ALA A 63 4.70 -10.03 -7.46
N ASN A 64 3.45 -10.29 -7.85
CA ASN A 64 2.77 -9.54 -8.91
C ASN A 64 2.41 -8.10 -8.48
N HIS A 65 3.30 -7.16 -8.75
CA HIS A 65 3.14 -5.75 -8.39
C HIS A 65 2.25 -4.95 -9.38
N GLN A 66 1.92 -5.48 -10.56
CA GLN A 66 1.06 -4.83 -11.57
C GLN A 66 1.45 -3.38 -11.96
N GLY A 67 2.74 -3.08 -11.83
CA GLY A 67 3.34 -1.78 -12.13
C GLY A 67 3.31 -0.75 -10.99
N VAL A 68 2.97 -1.14 -9.75
CA VAL A 68 2.93 -0.20 -8.61
C VAL A 68 3.30 -0.86 -7.28
N VAL A 69 4.06 -0.13 -6.46
CA VAL A 69 4.42 -0.48 -5.08
C VAL A 69 4.32 0.78 -4.21
N ALA A 70 3.68 0.68 -3.05
CA ALA A 70 3.65 1.70 -2.01
C ALA A 70 4.63 1.34 -0.90
N LEU A 71 5.40 2.33 -0.45
CA LEU A 71 6.13 2.27 0.81
C LEU A 71 5.20 2.76 1.92
N VAL A 72 5.06 1.96 2.96
CA VAL A 72 4.32 2.32 4.17
C VAL A 72 5.24 2.22 5.38
N SER A 73 5.16 3.23 6.26
CA SER A 73 5.70 3.12 7.61
C SER A 73 4.82 2.14 8.37
N GLY A 74 5.46 1.15 8.99
CA GLY A 74 4.82 -0.10 9.44
C GLY A 74 3.48 0.05 10.15
N TYR A 75 2.64 -0.98 10.01
CA TYR A 75 1.34 -1.02 10.66
C TYR A 75 1.48 -0.90 12.18
N GLU A 76 0.66 -0.01 12.76
CA GLU A 76 0.39 -0.05 14.20
C GLU A 76 -0.50 -1.27 14.46
N TYR A 77 0.09 -2.29 15.07
CA TYR A 77 -0.69 -3.38 15.64
C TYR A 77 -1.38 -2.87 16.89
N SER A 78 -2.72 -2.95 16.89
CA SER A 78 -3.49 -2.73 18.11
C SER A 78 -3.35 -3.95 19.02
N THR A 79 -3.16 -3.69 20.31
CA THR A 79 -3.19 -4.73 21.34
C THR A 79 -4.62 -5.21 21.57
N LEU A 80 -4.79 -6.35 22.26
CA LEU A 80 -6.13 -6.82 22.60
C LEU A 80 -6.85 -5.82 23.51
N GLU A 81 -6.11 -5.19 24.43
CA GLU A 81 -6.60 -4.14 25.31
C GLU A 81 -7.15 -2.95 24.51
N ASP A 82 -6.44 -2.53 23.46
CA ASP A 82 -6.90 -1.46 22.57
C ASP A 82 -8.24 -1.82 21.90
N LEU A 83 -8.40 -3.07 21.46
CA LEU A 83 -9.64 -3.53 20.82
C LEU A 83 -10.82 -3.54 21.80
N ILE A 84 -10.60 -3.95 23.05
CA ILE A 84 -11.63 -3.97 24.11
C ILE A 84 -12.05 -2.55 24.47
N LEU A 85 -11.10 -1.62 24.62
CA LEU A 85 -11.38 -0.21 24.91
C LEU A 85 -12.18 0.48 23.80
N ASN A 86 -11.99 0.06 22.54
CA ASN A 86 -12.74 0.59 21.39
C ASN A 86 -14.16 0.01 21.24
N GLY A 87 -14.61 -0.85 22.18
CA GLY A 87 -15.99 -1.34 22.21
C GLY A 87 -16.33 -2.33 21.10
N ILE A 88 -15.35 -3.15 20.69
CA ILE A 88 -15.58 -4.19 19.66
C ILE A 88 -16.45 -5.32 20.23
N ASN A 89 -17.55 -5.62 19.54
CA ASN A 89 -18.54 -6.62 19.96
C ASN A 89 -18.26 -8.05 19.46
N GLN A 90 -17.36 -8.23 18.49
CA GLN A 90 -17.06 -9.53 17.89
C GLN A 90 -15.59 -9.61 17.47
N ILE A 91 -14.91 -10.68 17.87
CA ILE A 91 -13.51 -10.95 17.55
C ILE A 91 -13.45 -12.27 16.78
N LEU A 92 -12.79 -12.29 15.61
CA LEU A 92 -12.49 -13.50 14.87
C LEU A 92 -11.09 -13.98 15.25
N ILE A 93 -11.01 -15.17 15.86
CA ILE A 93 -9.74 -15.82 16.18
C ILE A 93 -9.47 -16.85 15.09
N LEU A 94 -8.37 -16.69 14.37
CA LEU A 94 -7.88 -17.66 13.40
C LEU A 94 -6.89 -18.59 14.12
N ASP A 95 -7.37 -19.74 14.59
CA ASP A 95 -6.49 -20.82 15.03
C ASP A 95 -6.06 -21.64 13.81
N LYS A 96 -4.78 -22.02 13.78
CA LYS A 96 -4.11 -22.50 12.56
C LYS A 96 -4.29 -24.00 12.35
#